data_AF-A0A952IV51-F1
#
_entry.id   AF-A0A952IV51-F1
#
_cell.length_a   1.000
_cell.length_b   1.000
_cell.length_c   1.000
_cell.angle_alpha   90.00
_cell.angle_beta   90.00
_cell.angle_gamma   90.00
#
_symmetry.space_group_name_H-M   'P 1'
#
loop_
_entity.id
_entity.type
_entity.pdbx_description
1 polymer ?
#
loop_
_entity_poly.entity_id
_entity_poly.type
_entity_poly.pdbx_seq_one_letter_code
_entity_poly.pdbx_strand_id
1 'polypeptide(L)'
;MKIYPIISIDEGQLAVMAAPPGGASLPGAIAGLRTLRIRKVVSLLEPDESQKLALHDESSECRSQGIVYENYPIADYQVPDSMEQFSKFNCTLVQGVQKGVNTVIHCRAGIGRSGLVA
;
A
#
# COMPACT_ATOMS: atom_id res chain seq x y z
N MET A 1 7.72 -7.40 10.03
CA MET A 1 7.65 -6.42 8.91
C MET A 1 7.80 -5.02 9.49
N LYS A 2 8.46 -4.10 8.79
CA LYS A 2 8.67 -2.72 9.23
C LYS A 2 8.02 -1.77 8.23
N ILE A 3 7.35 -0.73 8.74
CA ILE A 3 6.89 0.41 7.95
C ILE A 3 7.82 1.60 8.18
N TYR A 4 7.91 2.47 7.19
CA TYR A 4 8.72 3.68 7.21
C TYR A 4 7.81 4.88 7.03
N PRO A 5 7.45 5.59 8.10
CA PRO A 5 6.67 6.82 8.00
C PRO A 5 7.38 7.85 7.13
N ILE A 6 6.64 8.46 6.20
CA ILE A 6 7.13 9.53 5.32
C ILE A 6 6.68 10.88 5.88
N ILE A 7 5.38 11.03 6.11
CA ILE A 7 4.79 12.29 6.54
C ILE A 7 3.52 12.02 7.37
N SER A 8 3.23 12.93 8.30
CA SER A 8 1.92 13.02 8.95
C SER A 8 1.21 14.25 8.39
N ILE A 9 -0.03 14.07 7.94
CA ILE A 9 -0.85 15.12 7.35
C ILE A 9 -2.14 15.19 8.17
N ASP A 10 -2.34 16.32 8.85
CA ASP A 10 -3.45 16.52 9.79
C ASP A 10 -3.52 15.37 10.82
N GLU A 11 -4.58 14.57 10.80
CA GLU A 11 -4.81 13.48 11.76
C GLU A 11 -4.25 12.12 11.31
N GLY A 12 -3.74 12.01 10.08
CA GLY A 12 -3.29 10.73 9.51
C GLY A 12 -1.82 10.69 9.17
N GLN A 13 -1.34 9.49 8.88
CA GLN A 13 0.04 9.22 8.50
C GLN A 13 0.12 8.50 7.15
N LEU A 14 1.09 8.90 6.33
CA LEU A 14 1.52 8.18 5.15
C LEU A 14 2.86 7.49 5.43
N ALA A 15 2.95 6.21 5.10
CA ALA A 15 4.15 5.41 5.24
C ALA A 15 4.41 4.55 3.99
N VAL A 16 5.64 4.09 3.84
CA VAL A 16 6.02 3.09 2.83
C VAL A 16 6.53 1.81 3.47
N MET A 17 6.45 0.70 2.74
CA MET A 17 7.06 -0.58 3.14
C MET A 17 7.41 -1.44 1.92
N ALA A 18 8.22 -2.48 2.13
CA ALA A 18 8.34 -3.56 1.16
C ALA A 18 7.06 -4.41 1.12
N ALA A 19 6.86 -5.18 0.06
CA ALA A 19 5.75 -6.13 -0.02
C ALA A 19 5.70 -7.02 1.24
N PRO A 20 4.50 -7.27 1.80
CA PRO A 20 4.39 -8.20 2.91
C PRO A 20 4.76 -9.62 2.47
N PRO A 21 5.16 -10.50 3.39
CA PRO A 21 5.34 -11.90 3.07
C PRO A 21 3.99 -12.51 2.66
N GLY A 22 3.95 -13.17 1.50
CA GLY A 22 2.74 -13.82 0.98
C GLY A 22 2.44 -15.19 1.55
N GLY A 23 1.42 -15.85 0.99
CA GLY A 23 0.99 -17.20 1.34
C GLY A 23 0.59 -17.32 2.82
N ALA A 24 1.05 -18.38 3.49
CA ALA A 24 0.68 -18.68 4.88
C ALA A 24 1.09 -17.57 5.88
N SER A 25 2.04 -16.71 5.53
CA SER A 25 2.51 -15.62 6.39
C SER A 25 1.69 -14.33 6.24
N LEU A 26 0.90 -14.21 5.19
CA LEU A 26 0.17 -12.99 4.85
C LEU A 26 -0.82 -12.56 5.95
N PRO A 27 -1.65 -13.44 6.53
CA PRO A 27 -2.57 -13.04 7.60
C PRO A 27 -1.86 -12.41 8.80
N GLY A 28 -0.73 -12.97 9.22
CA GLY A 28 0.08 -12.43 10.32
C GLY A 28 0.71 -11.08 9.97
N ALA A 29 1.13 -10.87 8.71
CA ALA A 29 1.67 -9.61 8.25
C ALA A 29 0.61 -8.49 8.24
N ILE A 30 -0.58 -8.77 7.72
CA ILE A 30 -1.72 -7.83 7.71
C ILE A 30 -2.18 -7.53 9.15
N ALA A 31 -2.17 -8.52 10.05
CA ALA A 31 -2.46 -8.31 11.47
C ALA A 31 -1.44 -7.35 12.11
N GLY A 32 -0.16 -7.49 11.77
CA GLY A 32 0.88 -6.55 12.15
C GLY A 32 0.57 -5.12 11.71
N LEU A 33 0.12 -4.90 10.47
CA LEU A 33 -0.29 -3.57 10.00
C LEU A 33 -1.43 -2.98 10.83
N ARG A 34 -2.44 -3.80 11.16
CA ARG A 34 -3.55 -3.38 12.01
C ARG A 34 -3.07 -2.95 13.40
N THR A 35 -2.12 -3.67 14.00
CA THR A 35 -1.54 -3.27 15.30
C THR A 35 -0.77 -1.94 15.23
N LEU A 36 -0.21 -1.61 14.07
CA LEU A 36 0.41 -0.31 13.78
C LEU A 36 -0.62 0.77 13.42
N ARG A 37 -1.92 0.49 13.61
CA ARG A 37 -3.05 1.37 13.29
C ARG A 37 -3.14 1.75 11.81
N ILE A 38 -2.55 0.97 10.91
CA ILE A 38 -2.77 1.13 9.47
C ILE A 38 -4.21 0.73 9.17
N ARG A 39 -4.90 1.59 8.40
CA ARG A 39 -6.31 1.43 8.01
C ARG A 39 -6.48 1.30 6.51
N LYS A 40 -5.47 1.67 5.72
CA LYS A 40 -5.43 1.49 4.27
C LYS A 40 -4.07 0.96 3.80
N VAL A 41 -4.10 -0.01 2.89
CA VAL A 41 -2.94 -0.53 2.17
C VAL A 41 -3.11 -0.20 0.70
N VAL A 42 -2.08 0.40 0.10
CA VAL A 42 -1.97 0.62 -1.34
C VAL A 42 -0.88 -0.28 -1.89
N SER A 43 -1.25 -1.19 -2.79
CA SER A 43 -0.31 -2.06 -3.51
C SER A 43 -0.05 -1.51 -4.90
N LEU A 44 1.22 -1.26 -5.21
CA LEU A 44 1.69 -0.80 -6.52
C LEU A 44 2.14 -1.94 -7.43
N LEU A 45 1.97 -3.19 -6.99
CA LEU A 45 2.34 -4.38 -7.74
C LEU A 45 1.40 -4.61 -8.91
N GLU A 46 1.95 -5.06 -10.03
CA GLU A 46 1.15 -5.67 -11.08
C GLU A 46 0.56 -7.01 -10.63
N PRO A 47 -0.59 -7.45 -11.20
CA PRO A 47 -1.22 -8.70 -10.79
C PRO A 47 -0.31 -9.93 -10.89
N ASP A 48 0.56 -10.00 -11.89
CA ASP A 48 1.51 -11.09 -12.08
C ASP A 48 2.66 -11.04 -11.05
N GLU A 49 3.13 -9.85 -10.67
CA GLU A 49 4.07 -9.67 -9.55
C GLU A 49 3.44 -10.14 -8.23
N SER A 50 2.20 -9.74 -7.96
CA SER A 50 1.46 -10.18 -6.78
C SER A 50 1.36 -11.70 -6.72
N GLN A 51 1.03 -12.35 -7.85
CA GLN A 51 0.99 -13.80 -7.94
C GLN A 51 2.35 -14.46 -7.64
N LYS A 52 3.44 -13.94 -8.23
CA LYS A 52 4.82 -14.43 -8.00
C LYS A 52 5.25 -14.29 -6.53
N LEU A 53 4.69 -13.31 -5.81
CA LEU A 53 4.95 -13.08 -4.38
C LEU A 53 3.96 -13.78 -3.45
N ALA A 54 3.03 -14.58 -3.98
CA ALA A 54 1.95 -15.22 -3.24
C ALA A 54 1.04 -14.21 -2.50
N LEU A 55 0.76 -13.06 -3.11
CA LEU A 55 -0.09 -11.97 -2.59
C LEU A 55 -1.46 -11.89 -3.26
N HIS A 56 -1.89 -12.93 -3.98
CA HIS A 56 -3.20 -12.97 -4.64
C HIS A 56 -4.37 -12.78 -3.67
N ASP A 57 -4.21 -13.17 -2.40
CA ASP A 57 -5.21 -12.99 -1.33
C ASP A 57 -5.00 -11.71 -0.51
N GLU A 58 -4.10 -10.81 -0.88
CA GLU A 58 -3.81 -9.59 -0.10
C GLU A 58 -5.04 -8.71 0.07
N SER A 59 -5.86 -8.58 -0.99
CA SER A 59 -7.08 -7.80 -0.93
C SER A 59 -8.12 -8.40 0.02
N SER A 60 -8.34 -9.72 -0.05
CA SER A 60 -9.30 -10.42 0.80
C SER A 60 -8.85 -10.42 2.26
N GLU A 61 -7.55 -10.61 2.51
CA GLU A 61 -6.98 -10.61 3.85
C GLU A 61 -6.98 -9.21 4.50
N CYS A 62 -6.69 -8.15 3.74
CA CYS A 62 -6.86 -6.79 4.24
C CYS A 62 -8.31 -6.54 4.67
N ARG A 63 -9.28 -6.90 3.81
CA ARG A 63 -10.71 -6.70 4.07
C ARG A 63 -11.19 -7.49 5.28
N SER A 64 -10.76 -8.75 5.42
CA SER A 64 -11.14 -9.61 6.57
C SER A 64 -10.68 -9.01 7.90
N GLN A 65 -9.58 -8.25 7.90
CA GLN A 65 -9.03 -7.57 9.06
C GLN A 65 -9.48 -6.10 9.19
N GLY A 66 -10.43 -5.67 8.35
CA GLY A 66 -10.99 -4.32 8.38
C GLY A 66 -10.00 -3.25 7.91
N ILE A 67 -9.05 -3.59 7.04
CA ILE A 67 -8.15 -2.69 6.35
C ILE A 67 -8.67 -2.47 4.92
N VAL A 68 -8.74 -1.22 4.49
CA VAL A 68 -9.07 -0.89 3.10
C VAL A 68 -7.88 -1.27 2.21
N TYR A 69 -8.13 -1.99 1.12
CA TYR A 69 -7.12 -2.32 0.14
C TYR A 69 -7.40 -1.63 -1.19
N GLU A 70 -6.37 -1.02 -1.76
CA GLU A 70 -6.39 -0.43 -3.09
C GLU A 70 -5.17 -0.92 -3.89
N ASN A 71 -5.39 -1.36 -5.13
CA ASN A 71 -4.30 -1.68 -6.05
C ASN A 71 -4.22 -0.57 -7.11
N TYR A 72 -3.07 0.08 -7.20
CA TYR A 72 -2.74 1.05 -8.23
C TYR A 72 -1.44 0.59 -8.91
N PRO A 73 -1.53 -0.34 -9.88
CA PRO A 73 -0.34 -1.00 -10.43
C PRO A 73 0.55 0.00 -11.17
N ILE A 74 1.85 -0.07 -10.90
CA ILE A 74 2.89 0.62 -11.66
C ILE A 74 3.91 -0.44 -12.05
N ALA A 75 4.17 -0.59 -13.35
CA ALA A 75 5.11 -1.60 -13.84
C ALA A 75 6.51 -1.42 -13.25
N ASP A 76 7.24 -2.53 -13.06
CA ASP A 76 8.53 -2.48 -12.40
C ASP A 76 9.53 -1.62 -13.20
N TYR A 77 10.29 -0.78 -12.49
CA TYR A 77 11.16 0.26 -13.07
C TYR A 77 10.47 1.31 -13.96
N GLN A 78 9.15 1.44 -13.92
CA GLN A 78 8.39 2.43 -14.68
C GLN A 78 7.75 3.50 -13.78
N VAL A 79 7.11 4.47 -14.43
CA VAL A 79 6.30 5.55 -13.83
C VAL A 79 4.82 5.33 -14.18
N PRO A 80 3.87 6.04 -13.54
CA PRO A 80 2.47 5.97 -13.93
C PRO A 80 2.25 6.34 -15.41
N ASP A 81 1.47 5.53 -16.13
CA ASP A 81 1.24 5.72 -17.57
C ASP A 81 0.41 6.96 -17.90
N SER A 82 -0.41 7.43 -16.95
CA SER A 82 -1.29 8.59 -17.10
C SER A 82 -1.16 9.55 -15.94
N MET A 83 -0.70 10.76 -16.24
CA MET A 83 -0.55 11.81 -15.25
C MET A 83 -1.90 12.29 -14.70
N GLU A 84 -2.97 12.22 -15.49
CA GLU A 84 -4.32 12.53 -15.05
C GLU A 84 -4.83 11.50 -14.04
N GLN A 85 -4.70 10.20 -14.34
CA GLN A 85 -5.13 9.14 -13.44
C GLN A 85 -4.30 9.15 -12.15
N PHE A 86 -2.99 9.37 -12.28
CA PHE A 86 -2.10 9.51 -11.14
C PHE A 86 -2.49 10.69 -10.24
N SER A 87 -2.80 11.84 -10.83
CA SER A 87 -3.25 13.01 -10.08
C SER A 87 -4.56 12.74 -9.33
N LYS A 88 -5.54 12.09 -9.98
CA LYS A 88 -6.79 11.69 -9.33
C LYS A 88 -6.55 10.74 -8.17
N PHE A 89 -5.74 9.70 -8.37
CA PHE A 89 -5.34 8.76 -7.34
C PHE A 89 -4.69 9.47 -6.14
N ASN A 90 -3.68 10.33 -6.39
CA ASN A 90 -3.01 11.07 -5.33
C ASN A 90 -3.96 12.02 -4.57
N CYS A 91 -4.88 12.69 -5.27
CA CYS A 91 -5.90 13.50 -4.59
C CYS A 91 -6.73 12.66 -3.62
N THR A 92 -7.18 11.47 -4.01
CA THR A 92 -7.94 10.58 -3.11
C THR A 92 -7.10 10.05 -1.96
N LEU A 93 -5.81 9.76 -2.21
CA LEU A 93 -4.87 9.30 -1.20
C LEU A 93 -4.65 10.37 -0.13
N VAL A 94 -4.32 11.59 -0.54
CA VAL A 94 -4.11 12.73 0.36
C VAL A 94 -5.37 13.02 1.17
N GLN A 95 -6.54 13.08 0.53
CA GLN A 95 -7.81 13.30 1.23
C GLN A 95 -8.10 12.22 2.28
N GLY A 96 -7.73 10.97 2.01
CA GLY A 96 -7.84 9.89 2.98
C GLY A 96 -6.96 10.12 4.20
N VAL A 97 -5.67 10.41 3.96
CA VAL A 97 -4.70 10.65 5.05
C VAL A 97 -5.12 11.86 5.88
N GLN A 98 -5.53 12.98 5.26
CA GLN A 98 -6.01 14.17 5.96
C GLN A 98 -7.21 13.89 6.88
N LYS A 99 -8.06 12.94 6.50
CA LYS A 99 -9.21 12.48 7.31
C LYS A 99 -8.83 11.45 8.39
N GLY A 100 -7.55 11.31 8.71
CA GLY A 100 -7.06 10.38 9.74
C GLY A 100 -6.86 8.94 9.27
N VAL A 101 -6.92 8.65 7.97
CA VAL A 101 -6.70 7.29 7.46
C VAL A 101 -5.20 7.02 7.33
N ASN A 102 -4.62 6.40 8.35
CA ASN A 102 -3.24 5.90 8.32
C ASN A 102 -3.07 4.91 7.15
N THR A 103 -2.26 5.29 6.18
CA THR A 103 -2.10 4.60 4.91
C THR A 103 -0.66 4.16 4.73
N VAL A 104 -0.47 2.90 4.33
CA VAL A 104 0.82 2.39 3.90
C VAL A 104 0.81 2.06 2.42
N ILE A 105 1.87 2.42 1.71
CA ILE A 105 2.08 2.11 0.30
C ILE A 105 3.21 1.10 0.17
N HIS A 106 3.04 0.08 -0.66
CA HIS A 106 4.13 -0.83 -0.99
C HIS A 106 4.20 -1.11 -2.48
N CYS A 107 5.41 -1.44 -2.93
CA CYS A 107 5.67 -2.13 -4.17
C CYS A 107 6.33 -3.46 -3.82
N ARG A 108 7.32 -3.91 -4.59
CA ARG A 108 8.11 -5.09 -4.22
C ARG A 108 9.06 -4.82 -3.05
N ALA A 109 9.99 -3.87 -3.22
CA ALA A 109 11.06 -3.61 -2.25
C ALA A 109 10.83 -2.40 -1.35
N GLY A 110 9.83 -1.55 -1.64
CA GLY A 110 9.51 -0.37 -0.84
C GLY A 110 10.46 0.82 -1.01
N ILE A 111 11.35 0.79 -2.02
CA ILE A 111 12.41 1.80 -2.24
C ILE A 111 12.42 2.41 -3.64
N GLY A 112 11.40 2.12 -4.47
CA GLY A 112 11.28 2.61 -5.84
C GLY A 112 9.91 3.24 -6.05
N ARG A 113 9.01 2.53 -6.72
CA ARG A 113 7.61 2.93 -6.97
C ARG A 113 6.91 3.50 -5.73
N SER A 114 7.10 2.89 -4.56
CA SER A 114 6.51 3.38 -3.31
C SER A 114 6.94 4.81 -2.94
N GLY A 115 8.22 5.14 -3.16
CA GLY A 115 8.73 6.49 -2.91
C GLY A 115 8.44 7.47 -4.04
N LEU A 116 8.15 6.99 -5.26
CA LEU A 116 7.63 7.83 -6.35
C LEU A 116 6.22 8.32 -6.04
N VAL A 117 5.41 7.48 -5.39
CA VAL A 117 4.02 7.79 -5.06
C VAL A 117 3.87 8.56 -3.75
N ALA A 118 4.68 8.25 -2.73
CA ALA A 118 4.57 8.81 -1.39
C ALA A 118 5.17 10.22 -1.27
#